data_AF-A0A258BE62-F1
#
_entry.id   AF-A0A258BE62-F1
#
_cell.length_a   1.000
_cell.length_b   1.000
_cell.length_c   1.000
_cell.angle_alpha   90.00
_cell.angle_beta   90.00
_cell.angle_gamma   90.00
#
_symmetry.space_group_name_H-M   'P 1'
#
loop_
_entity.id
_entity.type
_entity.pdbx_description
1 polymer ?
#
loop_
_entity_poly.entity_id
_entity_poly.type
_entity_poly.pdbx_seq_one_letter_code
_entity_poly.pdbx_strand_id
1 'polypeptide(L)'
;FWNSVKHAKPFAIGFNCALGADLMRPHIAELSRVADTLVAAYPNAGLPNAMGQYDEQPHETAHELHEWAKDGIVNILGGCCGTTPDHIRHVADEVRGISPRQVPDRPKAMRLAGLEPFELI
;
A
#
# COMPACT_ATOMS: atom_id res chain seq x y z
N PHE A 1 -1.17 -8.48 -11.00
CA PHE A 1 -2.34 -7.71 -10.51
C PHE A 1 -2.63 -6.47 -11.36
N TRP A 2 -1.76 -5.46 -11.43
CA TRP A 2 -2.05 -4.19 -12.13
C TRP A 2 -2.53 -4.34 -13.57
N ASN A 3 -1.84 -5.13 -14.40
CA ASN A 3 -2.23 -5.38 -15.80
C ASN A 3 -3.67 -5.92 -15.94
N SER A 4 -4.16 -6.66 -14.95
CA SER A 4 -5.51 -7.22 -14.97
C SER A 4 -6.59 -6.16 -14.78
N VAL A 5 -6.30 -5.08 -14.05
CA VAL A 5 -7.31 -4.09 -13.61
C VAL A 5 -7.13 -2.70 -14.19
N LYS A 6 -5.98 -2.39 -14.80
CA LYS A 6 -5.66 -1.04 -15.32
C LYS A 6 -6.67 -0.48 -16.30
N HIS A 7 -7.37 -1.35 -17.03
CA HIS A 7 -8.37 -0.97 -18.02
C HIS A 7 -9.56 -0.20 -17.39
N ALA A 8 -9.79 -0.36 -16.08
CA ALA A 8 -10.81 0.37 -15.34
C ALA A 8 -10.46 1.85 -15.11
N LYS A 9 -9.22 2.28 -15.37
CA LYS A 9 -8.71 3.64 -15.17
C LYS A 9 -9.03 4.19 -13.77
N PRO A 10 -8.67 3.47 -12.68
CA PRO A 10 -9.02 3.90 -11.34
C PRO A 10 -8.20 5.13 -10.92
N PHE A 11 -8.79 5.97 -10.05
CA PHE A 11 -8.09 7.08 -9.40
C PHE A 11 -6.92 6.61 -8.53
N ALA A 12 -7.07 5.46 -7.87
CA ALA A 12 -6.04 4.82 -7.08
C ALA A 12 -6.20 3.30 -7.11
N ILE A 13 -5.11 2.57 -6.93
CA ILE A 13 -5.06 1.11 -6.78
C ILE A 13 -4.31 0.74 -5.52
N GLY A 14 -4.68 -0.35 -4.86
CA GLY A 14 -4.11 -0.64 -3.56
C GLY A 14 -4.50 -1.98 -2.98
N PHE A 15 -4.03 -2.20 -1.75
CA PHE A 15 -4.37 -3.35 -0.94
C PHE A 15 -4.92 -2.89 0.41
N ASN A 16 -5.85 -3.68 0.96
CA ASN A 16 -6.33 -3.54 2.32
C ASN A 16 -6.48 -4.92 2.97
N CYS A 17 -6.42 -4.95 4.30
CA CYS A 17 -6.61 -6.17 5.10
C CYS A 17 -5.55 -7.25 4.82
N ALA A 18 -5.85 -8.48 5.24
CA ALA A 18 -5.06 -9.71 5.17
C ALA A 18 -3.71 -9.69 5.93
N LEU A 19 -2.98 -8.59 5.87
CA LEU A 19 -1.61 -8.44 6.35
C LEU A 19 -1.47 -7.18 7.21
N GLY A 20 -0.57 -7.22 8.19
CA GLY A 20 0.01 -6.03 8.81
C GLY A 20 0.96 -5.30 7.85
N ALA A 21 1.49 -4.14 8.24
CA ALA A 21 2.31 -3.35 7.34
C ALA A 21 3.60 -4.08 6.95
N ASP A 22 4.42 -4.58 7.88
CA ASP A 22 5.67 -5.29 7.53
C ASP A 22 5.50 -6.33 6.39
N LEU A 23 4.51 -7.21 6.50
CA LEU A 23 4.22 -8.24 5.49
C LEU A 23 3.60 -7.69 4.19
N MET A 24 2.86 -6.59 4.25
CA MET A 24 2.23 -5.96 3.08
C MET A 24 3.24 -5.16 2.24
N ARG A 25 4.33 -4.68 2.86
CA ARG A 25 5.32 -3.81 2.21
C ARG A 25 5.83 -4.30 0.85
N PRO A 26 6.29 -5.57 0.67
CA PRO A 26 6.78 -6.02 -0.64
C PRO A 26 5.72 -5.94 -1.74
N HIS A 27 4.45 -6.14 -1.41
CA HIS A 27 3.35 -6.02 -2.37
C HIS A 27 3.10 -4.56 -2.78
N ILE A 28 3.21 -3.63 -1.84
CA ILE A 28 3.11 -2.19 -2.12
C ILE A 28 4.31 -1.72 -2.96
N ALA A 29 5.52 -2.18 -2.66
CA ALA A 29 6.70 -1.85 -3.44
C ALA A 29 6.60 -2.34 -4.89
N GLU A 30 6.13 -3.56 -5.13
CA GLU A 30 5.94 -4.07 -6.49
C GLU A 30 4.81 -3.33 -7.22
N LEU A 31 3.68 -3.07 -6.55
CA LEU A 31 2.58 -2.31 -7.15
C LEU A 31 3.01 -0.87 -7.50
N SER A 32 3.78 -0.23 -6.61
CA SER A 32 4.42 1.07 -6.82
C SER A 32 5.28 1.06 -8.08
N ARG A 33 6.09 0.04 -8.32
CA ARG A 33 6.94 0.01 -9.52
C ARG A 33 6.13 0.05 -10.82
N VAL A 34 4.93 -0.53 -10.86
CA VAL A 34 4.19 -0.79 -12.10
C VAL A 34 2.92 0.03 -12.31
N ALA A 35 2.31 0.55 -11.25
CA ALA A 35 1.06 1.28 -11.34
C ALA A 35 1.27 2.67 -11.96
N ASP A 36 0.54 2.95 -13.04
CA ASP A 36 0.49 4.26 -13.71
C ASP A 36 -0.63 5.17 -13.13
N THR A 37 -1.02 4.89 -11.88
CA THR A 37 -2.00 5.64 -11.07
C THR A 37 -1.53 5.70 -9.60
N LEU A 38 -2.29 6.37 -8.73
CA LEU A 38 -1.98 6.49 -7.30
C LEU A 38 -2.01 5.13 -6.60
N VAL A 39 -1.13 4.93 -5.61
CA VAL A 39 -1.08 3.73 -4.78
C VAL A 39 -1.67 4.00 -3.40
N ALA A 40 -2.64 3.18 -3.00
CA ALA A 40 -3.28 3.25 -1.69
C ALA A 40 -2.98 2.00 -0.85
N ALA A 41 -2.85 2.15 0.47
CA ALA A 41 -2.59 1.03 1.35
C ALA A 41 -3.28 1.18 2.71
N TYR A 42 -3.93 0.10 3.16
CA TYR A 42 -4.68 0.05 4.42
C TYR A 42 -4.39 -1.30 5.12
N PRO A 43 -3.20 -1.47 5.73
CA PRO A 43 -2.87 -2.69 6.45
C PRO A 43 -3.73 -2.84 7.71
N ASN A 44 -3.77 -4.06 8.23
CA ASN A 44 -4.26 -4.30 9.59
C ASN A 44 -3.25 -3.77 10.63
N ALA A 45 -3.69 -3.61 11.88
CA ALA A 45 -2.78 -3.38 13.02
C ALA A 45 -2.08 -4.71 13.38
N GLY A 46 -1.12 -5.13 12.56
CA GLY A 46 -0.48 -6.44 12.64
C GLY A 46 -1.38 -7.60 12.17
N LEU A 47 -0.93 -8.83 12.41
CA LEU A 47 -1.73 -10.04 12.21
C LEU A 47 -2.65 -10.28 13.42
N PRO A 48 -3.86 -10.84 13.23
CA PRO A 48 -4.71 -11.21 14.34
C PRO A 48 -4.04 -12.32 15.18
N ASN A 49 -4.11 -12.19 16.49
CA ASN A 49 -3.66 -13.22 17.42
C ASN A 49 -4.63 -14.42 17.44
N ALA A 50 -4.33 -15.45 18.23
CA ALA A 50 -5.14 -16.67 18.32
C ALA A 50 -6.59 -16.43 18.80
N MET A 51 -6.87 -15.27 19.42
CA MET A 51 -8.19 -14.84 19.85
C MET A 51 -8.89 -13.93 18.83
N GLY A 52 -8.27 -13.69 17.66
CA GLY A 52 -8.78 -12.80 16.62
C GLY A 52 -8.62 -11.31 16.93
N GLN A 53 -7.79 -10.96 17.92
CA GLN A 53 -7.52 -9.57 18.34
C GLN A 53 -6.24 -9.05 17.69
N TYR A 54 -6.08 -7.72 17.68
CA TYR A 54 -4.93 -7.03 17.10
C TYR A 54 -4.16 -6.33 18.22
N ASP A 55 -2.91 -6.72 18.43
CA ASP A 55 -2.10 -6.29 19.56
C ASP A 55 -1.13 -5.14 19.20
N GLU A 56 -0.91 -4.89 17.90
CA GLU A 56 -0.06 -3.81 17.41
C GLU A 56 -0.59 -2.45 17.86
N GLN A 57 0.31 -1.60 18.34
CA GLN A 57 -0.02 -0.31 18.90
C GLN A 57 0.02 0.79 17.83
N PRO A 58 -0.70 1.92 18.05
CA PRO A 58 -0.75 3.05 17.11
C PRO A 58 0.60 3.53 16.58
N HIS A 59 1.63 3.59 17.43
CA HIS A 59 2.95 4.07 17.07
C HIS A 59 3.75 3.04 16.25
N GLU A 60 3.49 1.75 16.41
CA GLU A 60 4.14 0.67 15.66
C GLU A 60 3.65 0.71 14.21
N THR A 61 2.33 0.69 13.98
CA THR A 61 1.75 0.84 12.64
C THR A 61 2.21 2.13 11.97
N ALA A 62 2.26 3.23 12.71
CA ALA A 62 2.68 4.52 12.17
C ALA A 62 4.15 4.54 11.77
N HIS A 63 5.03 3.93 12.55
CA HIS A 63 6.44 3.81 12.21
C HIS A 63 6.64 3.02 10.90
N GLU A 64 5.95 1.90 10.73
CA GLU A 64 6.07 1.10 9.50
C GLU A 64 5.55 1.86 8.26
N LEU A 65 4.40 2.55 8.41
CA LEU A 65 3.82 3.35 7.32
C LEU A 65 4.62 4.62 7.01
N HIS A 66 5.32 5.17 7.99
CA HIS A 66 6.26 6.28 7.79
C HIS A 66 7.41 5.89 6.86
N GLU A 67 7.99 4.70 7.04
CA GLU A 67 9.06 4.20 6.18
C GLU A 67 8.56 4.02 4.73
N TRP A 68 7.32 3.57 4.52
CA TRP A 68 6.74 3.49 3.18
C TRP A 68 6.59 4.87 2.52
N ALA A 69 6.17 5.87 3.30
CA ALA A 69 6.02 7.22 2.82
C ALA A 69 7.39 7.81 2.46
N LYS A 70 8.40 7.64 3.32
CA LYS A 70 9.79 8.06 3.07
C LYS A 70 10.38 7.44 1.81
N ASP A 71 10.15 6.14 1.62
CA ASP A 71 10.61 5.41 0.44
C ASP A 71 9.83 5.76 -0.83
N GLY A 72 8.78 6.59 -0.72
CA GLY A 72 8.01 7.09 -1.84
C GLY A 72 7.27 5.98 -2.58
N ILE A 73 6.81 4.94 -1.87
CA ILE A 73 6.11 3.79 -2.47
C ILE A 73 4.58 3.88 -2.36
N VAL A 74 4.04 4.91 -1.71
CA VAL A 74 2.60 5.06 -1.46
C VAL A 74 2.13 6.51 -1.65
N ASN A 75 0.85 6.67 -1.99
CA ASN A 75 0.18 7.96 -2.13
C ASN A 75 -0.90 8.20 -1.08
N ILE A 76 -1.63 7.15 -0.70
CA ILE A 76 -2.77 7.22 0.21
C ILE A 76 -2.58 6.15 1.29
N LEU A 77 -2.64 6.55 2.55
CA LEU A 77 -2.47 5.68 3.71
C LEU A 77 -3.73 5.70 4.57
N GLY A 78 -4.03 4.55 5.15
CA GLY A 78 -5.04 4.40 6.18
C GLY A 78 -4.84 3.09 6.95
N GLY A 79 -5.92 2.59 7.54
CA GLY A 79 -5.92 1.36 8.31
C GLY A 79 -7.11 0.47 7.99
N CYS A 80 -6.98 -0.83 8.25
CA CYS A 80 -8.04 -1.83 8.12
C CYS A 80 -8.34 -2.45 9.50
N CYS A 81 -8.41 -3.77 9.61
CA CYS A 81 -8.81 -4.44 10.86
C CYS A 81 -7.79 -4.16 11.99
N GLY A 82 -8.31 -3.94 13.21
CA GLY A 82 -7.48 -3.61 14.38
C GLY A 82 -7.09 -2.13 14.50
N THR A 83 -7.09 -1.39 13.38
CA THR A 83 -6.75 0.04 13.44
C THR A 83 -7.87 0.86 14.09
N THR A 84 -7.48 1.93 14.79
CA THR A 84 -8.37 2.80 15.55
C THR A 84 -8.13 4.26 15.17
N PRO A 85 -8.97 5.22 15.62
CA PRO A 85 -8.69 6.64 15.42
C PRO A 85 -7.31 7.08 15.92
N ASP A 86 -6.78 6.43 16.96
CA ASP A 86 -5.44 6.72 17.48
C ASP A 86 -4.35 6.26 16.51
N HIS A 87 -4.50 5.08 15.89
CA HIS A 87 -3.60 4.64 14.81
C HIS A 87 -3.58 5.66 13.67
N ILE A 88 -4.75 6.08 13.19
CA ILE A 88 -4.83 7.04 12.08
C ILE A 88 -4.21 8.39 12.45
N ARG A 89 -4.35 8.86 13.70
CA ARG A 89 -3.68 10.08 14.17
C ARG A 89 -2.16 9.95 14.11
N HIS A 90 -1.61 8.88 14.67
CA HIS A 90 -0.17 8.63 14.63
C HIS A 90 0.36 8.53 13.21
N VAL A 91 -0.33 7.80 12.32
CA VAL A 91 0.05 7.72 10.90
C VAL A 91 0.06 9.11 10.26
N ALA A 92 -1.00 9.89 10.45
CA ALA A 92 -1.11 11.23 9.86
C ALA A 92 -0.03 12.20 10.36
N ASP A 93 0.37 12.10 11.63
CA ASP A 93 1.43 12.92 12.21
C ASP A 93 2.82 12.50 11.72
N GLU A 94 3.10 11.20 11.66
CA GLU A 94 4.39 10.66 11.18
C GLU A 94 4.63 10.94 9.69
N VAL A 95 3.60 10.89 8.85
CA VAL A 95 3.75 11.14 7.40
C VAL A 95 3.62 12.62 7.02
N ARG A 96 3.41 13.50 7.99
CA ARG A 96 3.19 14.93 7.76
C ARG A 96 4.40 15.55 7.08
N GLY A 97 4.17 16.22 5.95
CA GLY A 97 5.22 16.91 5.19
C GLY A 97 6.05 16.00 4.29
N ILE A 98 5.80 14.69 4.28
CA ILE A 98 6.41 13.77 3.31
C ILE A 98 5.69 13.90 1.97
N SER A 99 6.46 14.02 0.89
CA SER A 99 5.89 14.08 -0.46
C SER A 99 5.36 12.69 -0.86
N PRO A 100 4.12 12.58 -1.37
CA PRO A 100 3.61 11.33 -1.89
C PRO A 100 4.48 10.79 -3.04
N ARG A 101 4.41 9.48 -3.24
CA ARG A 101 5.00 8.78 -4.38
C ARG A 101 4.72 9.51 -5.71
N GLN A 102 5.75 9.64 -6.54
CA GLN A 102 5.58 10.10 -7.92
C GLN A 102 5.07 8.96 -8.80
N VAL A 103 3.98 9.20 -9.55
CA VAL A 103 3.44 8.21 -10.49
C VAL A 103 4.42 8.08 -11.67
N PRO A 104 4.94 6.88 -11.96
CA PRO A 104 5.91 6.67 -13.00
C PRO A 104 5.24 6.82 -14.37
N ASP A 105 5.94 7.50 -15.28
CA ASP A 105 5.61 7.39 -16.70
C ASP A 105 6.10 6.03 -17.20
N ARG A 106 5.23 5.29 -17.91
CA ARG A 106 5.54 3.97 -18.45
C ARG A 106 5.30 3.97 -19.95
N PRO A 107 6.29 3.53 -20.76
CA PRO A 107 6.11 3.46 -22.21
C PRO A 107 4.97 2.52 -22.57
N LYS A 108 4.28 2.85 -23.66
CA LYS A 108 3.28 1.97 -24.27
C LYS A 108 3.98 0.68 -24.70
N ALA A 109 3.51 -0.44 -24.17
CA ALA A 109 4.01 -1.77 -24.47
C ALA A 109 2.85 -2.76 -24.30
N MET A 110 2.94 -3.91 -24.95
CA MET A 110 1.96 -4.98 -24.78
C MET A 110 2.21 -5.65 -23.42
N ARG A 111 1.23 -5.57 -22.53
CA ARG A 111 1.29 -6.13 -21.18
C ARG A 111 0.08 -7.00 -20.93
N LEU A 112 0.32 -8.29 -20.75
CA LEU A 112 -0.74 -9.28 -20.57
C LEU A 112 -0.83 -9.70 -19.10
N ALA A 113 -2.05 -9.96 -18.65
CA ALA A 113 -2.33 -10.51 -17.34
C ALA A 113 -2.28 -12.06 -17.38
N GLY A 114 -1.96 -12.66 -16.24
CA GLY A 114 -1.83 -14.11 -16.06
C GLY A 114 -1.40 -14.42 -14.62
N LEU A 115 -0.95 -15.64 -14.36
CA LEU A 115 -0.28 -15.98 -13.09
C LEU A 115 0.97 -15.12 -12.88
N GLU A 116 1.71 -14.91 -13.97
CA GLU A 116 2.84 -13.98 -14.05
C GLU A 116 2.57 -12.93 -15.14
N PRO A 117 3.05 -11.69 -15.00
CA PRO A 117 2.92 -10.69 -16.05
C PRO A 117 3.82 -11.04 -17.25
N PHE A 118 3.27 -10.93 -18.46
CA PHE A 118 4.05 -10.97 -19.70
C PHE A 118 4.13 -9.56 -20.28
N GLU A 119 5.33 -9.02 -20.46
CA GLU A 119 5.56 -7.71 -21.08
C GLU A 119 6.43 -7.86 -22.34
N LEU A 120 5.95 -7.35 -23.48
CA LEU A 120 6.74 -7.17 -24.70
C LEU A 120 7.14 -5.69 -24.78
N ILE A 121 8.35 -5.39 -24.29
CA ILE A 121 8.90 -4.04 -24.10
C ILE A 121 9.86 -3.69 -25.24
#